data_AF-A0A6I6W919-F1
#
_entry.id   AF-A0A6I6W919-F1
#
_cell.length_a   1.000
_cell.length_b   1.000
_cell.length_c   1.000
_cell.angle_alpha   90.00
_cell.angle_beta   90.00
_cell.angle_gamma   90.00
#
_symmetry.space_group_name_H-M   'P 1'
#
loop_
_entity.id
_entity.type
_entity.pdbx_description
1 polymer ?
#
loop_
_entity_poly.entity_id
_entity_poly.type
_entity_poly.pdbx_seq_one_letter_code
_entity_poly.pdbx_strand_id
1 'polypeptide(L)'
;MNPANASDTANPANAANTANIANTANRAKVSNTVAPAGSANTADTADTANPPLRQALCALLGAPEGHGTEVLAERPDATVVRHGSLVAKAHPPDTAAPGLAARLAAAADPRYAGVLLPPAPGDRTVVRLPGGRLASVWPYGTPVDPDAPDAAPWEAAATLLARLHTTPPPTPPDGLVPRDDLVPPEDLAVPGGLALPPMRGPAKAARALARMRAAPLGSRAHRAAALTVERAWATLPAWCRDEAPPPPGAGVALCHGDFHLGQLVRHPAPDGPWHLIDVDDLGHGDPAWDLARPAAWYAAGLLPPGSWQRFLTAYETAHASARSALPWPPGDPWPRLDAPARALTVQSAALAVAKAGAADRALDEAEDACVTACARISAVGAPAELPLGQGDPGPGS
;
A
#
# COMPACT_ATOMS: atom_id res chain seq x y z
N MET A 1 -15.56 1.51 71.36
CA MET A 1 -15.07 0.18 71.79
C MET A 1 -14.58 -0.56 70.57
N ASN A 2 -13.29 -0.93 70.59
CA ASN A 2 -12.46 -1.74 69.68
C ASN A 2 -12.72 -1.83 68.15
N PRO A 3 -11.65 -1.64 67.33
CA PRO A 3 -11.59 -1.96 65.91
C PRO A 3 -11.09 -3.40 65.66
N ALA A 4 -11.44 -4.00 64.52
CA ALA A 4 -10.73 -5.14 63.95
C ALA A 4 -10.91 -5.21 62.43
N ASN A 5 -9.75 -5.25 61.76
CA ASN A 5 -9.45 -5.47 60.35
C ASN A 5 -10.31 -6.51 59.60
N ALA A 6 -10.60 -6.22 58.34
CA ALA A 6 -10.19 -7.08 57.22
C ALA A 6 -10.05 -6.24 55.95
N SER A 7 -8.80 -6.06 55.56
CA SER A 7 -8.31 -5.55 54.29
C SER A 7 -8.70 -6.47 53.13
N ASP A 8 -9.47 -5.96 52.16
CA ASP A 8 -9.61 -6.60 50.85
C ASP A 8 -8.65 -5.92 49.88
N THR A 9 -7.41 -6.39 49.92
CA THR A 9 -6.36 -6.01 48.99
C THR A 9 -6.74 -6.48 47.59
N ALA A 10 -7.04 -5.53 46.70
CA ALA A 10 -7.11 -5.78 45.26
C ALA A 10 -5.79 -6.44 44.82
N ASN A 11 -5.87 -7.71 44.44
CA ASN A 11 -4.73 -8.53 44.07
C ASN A 11 -4.05 -7.94 42.80
N PRO A 12 -2.81 -7.43 42.88
CA PRO A 12 -2.11 -6.84 41.74
C PRO A 12 -1.81 -7.86 40.63
N ALA A 13 -1.95 -9.16 40.91
CA ALA A 13 -1.83 -10.21 39.91
C ALA A 13 -2.99 -10.24 38.90
N ASN A 14 -4.17 -9.71 39.23
CA ASN A 14 -5.32 -9.73 38.31
C ASN A 14 -5.31 -8.55 37.32
N ALA A 15 -4.77 -7.38 37.71
CA ALA A 15 -4.52 -6.27 36.80
C ALA A 15 -3.35 -6.54 35.83
N ALA A 16 -2.34 -7.29 36.29
CA ALA A 16 -1.23 -7.75 35.45
C ALA A 16 -1.65 -8.82 34.42
N ASN A 17 -2.69 -9.62 34.71
CA ASN A 17 -3.16 -10.65 33.80
C ASN A 17 -4.05 -10.10 32.66
N THR A 18 -4.86 -9.07 32.94
CA THR A 18 -5.62 -8.35 31.90
C THR A 18 -4.70 -7.50 30.99
N ALA A 19 -3.60 -6.96 31.53
CA ALA A 19 -2.57 -6.29 30.75
C ALA A 19 -1.74 -7.27 29.87
N ASN A 20 -1.51 -8.50 30.32
CA ASN A 20 -0.76 -9.52 29.56
C ASN A 20 -1.56 -10.16 28.42
N ILE A 21 -2.89 -10.27 28.54
CA ILE A 21 -3.75 -10.73 27.43
C ILE A 21 -3.86 -9.63 26.36
N ALA A 22 -3.90 -8.35 26.76
CA ALA A 22 -3.83 -7.21 25.84
C ALA A 22 -2.46 -7.08 25.14
N ASN A 23 -1.36 -7.47 25.80
CA ASN A 23 -0.01 -7.45 25.22
C ASN A 23 0.27 -8.63 24.29
N THR A 24 -0.32 -9.80 24.56
CA THR A 24 -0.16 -10.97 23.67
C THR A 24 -0.96 -10.81 22.37
N ALA A 25 -2.11 -10.14 22.43
CA ALA A 25 -2.86 -9.72 21.24
C ALA A 25 -2.12 -8.66 20.40
N ASN A 26 -1.31 -7.79 21.03
CA ASN A 26 -0.46 -6.84 20.30
C ASN A 26 0.71 -7.50 19.57
N ARG A 27 1.15 -8.69 19.99
CA ARG A 27 2.24 -9.45 19.37
C ARG A 27 1.87 -10.05 18.00
N ALA A 28 0.58 -10.36 17.80
CA ALA A 28 0.03 -10.79 16.52
C ALA A 28 -0.38 -9.61 15.61
N LYS A 29 -0.66 -8.44 16.22
CA LYS A 29 -1.19 -7.25 15.54
C LYS A 29 -0.23 -6.54 14.62
N VAL A 30 1.04 -6.94 14.51
CA VAL A 30 1.96 -6.18 13.67
C VAL A 30 2.90 -7.02 12.80
N SER A 31 3.15 -8.29 13.14
CA SER A 31 3.75 -9.24 12.18
C SER A 31 2.88 -9.42 10.92
N ASN A 32 1.57 -9.17 10.99
CA ASN A 32 0.65 -9.13 9.84
C ASN A 32 0.39 -7.72 9.27
N THR A 33 0.95 -6.66 9.87
CA THR A 33 0.52 -5.26 9.63
C THR A 33 1.66 -4.35 9.19
N VAL A 34 2.91 -4.81 9.28
CA VAL A 34 4.06 -4.25 8.54
C VAL A 34 4.19 -4.88 7.15
N ALA A 35 3.61 -6.07 7.00
CA ALA A 35 3.45 -6.70 5.71
C ALA A 35 2.28 -6.06 4.94
N PRO A 36 2.38 -5.93 3.59
CA PRO A 36 1.16 -5.90 2.80
C PRO A 36 0.39 -7.20 3.12
N ALA A 37 -0.85 -7.34 2.67
CA ALA A 37 -1.44 -8.67 2.51
C ALA A 37 -0.50 -9.55 1.65
N GLY A 38 0.54 -10.17 2.23
CA GLY A 38 1.75 -10.52 1.49
C GLY A 38 3.01 -10.79 2.33
N SER A 39 2.95 -10.90 3.65
CA SER A 39 3.90 -11.76 4.37
C SER A 39 3.35 -13.18 4.29
N ALA A 40 3.75 -13.89 3.23
CA ALA A 40 3.60 -15.32 3.21
C ALA A 40 4.65 -15.87 4.17
N ASN A 41 4.19 -16.62 5.16
CA ASN A 41 4.98 -17.69 5.77
C ASN A 41 5.78 -18.41 4.67
N THR A 42 7.00 -18.80 5.00
CA THR A 42 7.98 -19.53 4.20
C THR A 42 7.52 -20.94 3.73
N ALA A 43 6.21 -21.18 3.64
CA ALA A 43 5.59 -22.43 3.24
C ALA A 43 4.79 -22.37 1.92
N ASP A 44 4.60 -21.18 1.31
CA ASP A 44 3.78 -21.01 0.09
C ASP A 44 4.61 -20.99 -1.23
N THR A 45 5.90 -21.35 -1.17
CA THR A 45 6.87 -21.18 -2.27
C THR A 45 6.78 -22.24 -3.37
N ALA A 46 5.92 -23.25 -3.26
CA ALA A 46 5.93 -24.38 -4.19
C ALA A 46 5.18 -24.11 -5.51
N ASP A 47 4.15 -23.26 -5.52
CA ASP A 47 3.26 -23.04 -6.68
C ASP A 47 3.52 -21.70 -7.41
N THR A 48 4.38 -20.83 -6.85
CA THR A 48 4.79 -19.56 -7.47
C THR A 48 6.20 -19.58 -8.05
N ALA A 49 6.94 -20.68 -7.86
CA ALA A 49 8.32 -20.80 -8.29
C ALA A 49 8.43 -20.62 -9.80
N ASN A 50 9.16 -19.61 -10.25
CA ASN A 50 9.50 -19.40 -11.66
C ASN A 50 11.02 -19.47 -11.83
N PRO A 51 11.62 -20.68 -11.82
CA PRO A 51 13.07 -20.86 -11.96
C PRO A 51 13.67 -20.13 -13.18
N PRO A 52 13.05 -20.16 -14.38
CA PRO A 52 13.57 -19.41 -15.53
C PRO A 52 13.65 -17.89 -15.29
N LEU A 53 12.63 -17.31 -14.67
CA LEU A 53 12.62 -15.87 -14.35
C LEU A 53 13.69 -15.53 -13.30
N ARG A 54 13.84 -16.37 -12.27
CA ARG A 54 14.90 -16.20 -11.26
C ARG A 54 16.29 -16.27 -11.89
N GLN A 55 16.54 -17.24 -12.76
CA GLN A 55 17.81 -17.37 -13.47
C GLN A 55 18.10 -16.15 -14.34
N ALA A 56 17.09 -15.63 -15.06
CA ALA A 56 17.23 -14.41 -15.85
C ALA A 56 17.57 -13.18 -14.99
N LEU A 57 16.98 -13.04 -13.81
CA LEU A 57 17.30 -11.97 -12.86
C LEU A 57 18.72 -12.13 -12.27
N CYS A 58 19.15 -13.36 -11.96
CA CYS A 58 20.50 -13.64 -11.50
C CYS A 58 21.54 -13.25 -12.57
N ALA A 59 21.29 -13.65 -13.82
CA ALA A 59 22.14 -13.30 -14.95
C ALA A 59 22.22 -11.79 -15.17
N LEU A 60 21.10 -11.07 -15.02
CA LEU A 60 21.06 -9.62 -15.08
C LEU A 60 21.95 -8.96 -14.01
N LEU A 61 22.09 -9.58 -12.84
CA LEU A 61 22.98 -9.12 -11.76
C LEU A 61 24.43 -9.59 -11.91
N GLY A 62 24.77 -10.28 -13.00
CA GLY A 62 26.09 -10.90 -13.18
C GLY A 62 26.43 -11.97 -12.15
N ALA A 63 25.41 -12.58 -11.51
CA ALA A 63 25.62 -13.63 -10.53
C ALA A 63 26.07 -14.94 -11.23
N PRO A 64 27.18 -15.56 -10.81
CA PRO A 64 27.58 -16.86 -11.34
C PRO A 64 26.53 -17.93 -11.00
N GLU A 65 26.38 -18.92 -11.87
CA GLU A 65 25.38 -19.98 -11.69
C GLU A 65 25.56 -20.67 -10.32
N GLY A 66 24.50 -20.59 -9.48
CA GLY A 66 24.38 -21.35 -8.25
C GLY A 66 24.94 -20.74 -6.96
N HIS A 67 25.46 -19.50 -6.94
CA HIS A 67 26.08 -18.95 -5.72
C HIS A 67 25.74 -17.48 -5.46
N GLY A 68 25.48 -17.15 -4.18
CA GLY A 68 25.43 -15.76 -3.68
C GLY A 68 24.15 -14.97 -3.94
N THR A 69 23.09 -15.59 -4.46
CA THR A 69 21.80 -14.94 -4.73
C THR A 69 20.75 -15.25 -3.67
N GLU A 70 19.97 -14.24 -3.31
CA GLU A 70 18.90 -14.32 -2.31
C GLU A 70 17.58 -13.92 -2.98
N VAL A 71 16.54 -14.73 -2.86
CA VAL A 71 15.19 -14.38 -3.33
C VAL A 71 14.49 -13.58 -2.23
N LEU A 72 14.31 -12.28 -2.46
CA LEU A 72 13.67 -11.37 -1.50
C LEU A 72 12.13 -11.42 -1.60
N ALA A 73 11.59 -11.68 -2.80
CA ALA A 73 10.16 -11.85 -3.03
C ALA A 73 9.90 -12.69 -4.28
N GLU A 74 8.90 -13.57 -4.23
CA GLU A 74 8.48 -14.37 -5.39
C GLU A 74 6.94 -14.42 -5.45
N ARG A 75 6.37 -13.56 -6.28
CA ARG A 75 4.93 -13.42 -6.50
C ARG A 75 4.63 -13.34 -8.01
N PRO A 76 3.42 -13.72 -8.47
CA PRO A 76 3.08 -13.65 -9.90
C PRO A 76 3.19 -12.25 -10.51
N ASP A 77 3.04 -11.20 -9.70
CA ASP A 77 3.10 -9.80 -10.08
C ASP A 77 4.45 -9.14 -9.79
N ALA A 78 5.33 -9.76 -8.99
CA ALA A 78 6.69 -9.28 -8.77
C ALA A 78 7.64 -10.38 -8.28
N THR A 79 8.82 -10.48 -8.88
CA THR A 79 9.91 -11.33 -8.41
C THR A 79 11.14 -10.48 -8.14
N VAL A 80 11.78 -10.62 -6.98
CA VAL A 80 12.89 -9.79 -6.54
C VAL A 80 14.03 -10.68 -6.10
N VAL A 81 15.19 -10.52 -6.74
CA VAL A 81 16.41 -11.26 -6.44
C VAL A 81 17.51 -10.28 -6.08
N ARG A 82 18.27 -10.60 -5.05
CA ARG A 82 19.46 -9.85 -4.63
C ARG A 82 20.72 -10.64 -4.96
N HIS A 83 21.76 -9.91 -5.36
CA HIS A 83 23.12 -10.40 -5.47
C HIS A 83 24.07 -9.30 -4.97
N GLY A 84 24.80 -9.56 -3.87
CA GLY A 84 25.65 -8.56 -3.24
C GLY A 84 24.88 -7.30 -2.81
N SER A 85 25.28 -6.14 -3.35
CA SER A 85 24.69 -4.82 -3.08
C SER A 85 23.60 -4.43 -4.08
N LEU A 86 23.21 -5.31 -4.99
CA LEU A 86 22.23 -5.04 -6.04
C LEU A 86 21.00 -5.94 -5.91
N VAL A 87 19.88 -5.41 -6.38
CA VAL A 87 18.59 -6.07 -6.45
C VAL A 87 18.04 -5.95 -7.86
N ALA A 88 17.69 -7.06 -8.48
CA ALA A 88 16.94 -7.09 -9.72
C ALA A 88 15.47 -7.36 -9.41
N LYS A 89 14.61 -6.45 -9.87
CA LYS A 89 13.17 -6.58 -9.74
C LYS A 89 12.58 -6.92 -11.09
N ALA A 90 11.77 -7.96 -11.08
CA ALA A 90 10.80 -8.22 -12.10
C ALA A 90 9.45 -7.56 -11.79
N HIS A 91 8.98 -6.63 -12.63
CA HIS A 91 7.66 -5.97 -12.58
C HIS A 91 6.45 -6.89 -12.94
N PRO A 92 5.20 -6.42 -12.91
CA PRO A 92 4.06 -7.21 -13.39
C PRO A 92 4.15 -7.57 -14.89
N PRO A 93 3.59 -8.70 -15.36
CA PRO A 93 3.60 -9.10 -16.78
C PRO A 93 2.91 -8.11 -17.72
N ASP A 94 1.90 -7.39 -17.23
CA ASP A 94 1.11 -6.37 -17.94
C ASP A 94 1.76 -4.97 -17.92
N THR A 95 3.01 -4.85 -17.45
CA THR A 95 3.72 -3.57 -17.39
C THR A 95 4.09 -3.06 -18.78
N ALA A 96 3.56 -1.88 -19.14
CA ALA A 96 3.96 -1.17 -20.36
C ALA A 96 5.33 -0.50 -20.17
N ALA A 97 6.24 -0.74 -21.12
CA ALA A 97 7.61 -0.25 -21.05
C ALA A 97 7.75 1.29 -20.98
N PRO A 98 6.99 2.09 -21.76
CA PRO A 98 7.09 3.55 -21.66
C PRO A 98 6.69 4.09 -20.28
N GLY A 99 5.61 3.54 -19.69
CA GLY A 99 5.16 3.94 -18.36
C GLY A 99 6.16 3.56 -17.26
N LEU A 100 6.79 2.38 -17.38
CA LEU A 100 7.86 1.97 -16.47
C LEU A 100 9.09 2.88 -16.61
N ALA A 101 9.53 3.16 -17.84
CA ALA A 101 10.67 4.05 -18.09
C ALA A 101 10.44 5.44 -17.49
N ALA A 102 9.24 6.01 -17.64
CA ALA A 102 8.89 7.31 -17.05
C ALA A 102 8.95 7.30 -15.50
N ARG A 103 8.50 6.21 -14.87
CA ARG A 103 8.55 6.04 -13.40
C ARG A 103 9.97 5.88 -12.87
N LEU A 104 10.81 5.13 -13.59
CA LEU A 104 12.22 4.99 -13.25
C LEU A 104 12.99 6.30 -13.46
N ALA A 105 12.65 7.06 -14.50
CA ALA A 105 13.20 8.40 -14.71
C ALA A 105 12.79 9.36 -13.58
N ALA A 106 11.54 9.31 -13.12
CA ALA A 106 11.09 10.08 -11.96
C ALA A 106 11.82 9.67 -10.66
N ALA A 107 12.07 8.37 -10.46
CA ALA A 107 12.84 7.87 -9.32
C ALA A 107 14.32 8.31 -9.35
N ALA A 108 14.88 8.50 -10.54
CA ALA A 108 16.25 8.98 -10.73
C ALA A 108 16.37 10.51 -10.75
N ASP A 109 15.27 11.26 -10.77
CA ASP A 109 15.29 12.71 -10.87
C ASP A 109 15.88 13.34 -9.59
N PRO A 110 16.89 14.22 -9.70
CA PRO A 110 17.54 14.84 -8.55
C PRO A 110 16.60 15.56 -7.58
N ARG A 111 15.43 16.01 -8.02
CA ARG A 111 14.42 16.63 -7.15
C ARG A 111 13.88 15.67 -6.09
N TYR A 112 13.88 14.37 -6.36
CA TYR A 112 13.43 13.33 -5.41
C TYR A 112 14.60 12.66 -4.67
N ALA A 113 15.80 13.22 -4.75
CA ALA A 113 16.94 12.73 -3.99
C ALA A 113 16.66 12.72 -2.47
N GLY A 114 16.93 11.58 -1.84
CA GLY A 114 16.61 11.36 -0.44
C GLY A 114 15.11 11.21 -0.15
N VAL A 115 14.27 11.00 -1.19
CA VAL A 115 12.85 10.64 -1.10
C VAL A 115 12.63 9.27 -1.73
N LEU A 116 12.89 9.16 -3.03
CA LEU A 116 12.86 7.90 -3.79
C LEU A 116 14.28 7.31 -3.82
N LEU A 117 14.40 5.99 -3.69
CA LEU A 117 15.67 5.33 -4.00
C LEU A 117 15.84 5.34 -5.52
N PRO A 118 16.94 5.87 -6.09
CA PRO A 118 17.14 5.82 -7.53
C PRO A 118 17.51 4.40 -7.99
N PRO A 119 17.14 4.01 -9.23
CA PRO A 119 17.63 2.76 -9.82
C PRO A 119 19.15 2.78 -9.95
N ALA A 120 19.76 1.59 -10.01
CA ALA A 120 21.20 1.48 -10.15
C ALA A 120 21.66 2.12 -11.49
N PRO A 121 22.77 2.88 -11.50
CA PRO A 121 23.30 3.45 -12.73
C PRO A 121 23.67 2.34 -13.73
N GLY A 122 23.36 2.55 -15.01
CA GLY A 122 23.76 1.65 -16.08
C GLY A 122 23.18 2.04 -17.43
N ASP A 123 23.68 1.41 -18.50
CA ASP A 123 23.30 1.72 -19.90
C ASP A 123 21.81 1.50 -20.20
N ARG A 124 21.09 0.73 -19.35
CA ARG A 124 19.67 0.40 -19.55
C ARG A 124 18.88 0.46 -18.25
N THR A 125 18.00 1.44 -18.13
CA THR A 125 17.09 1.60 -16.99
C THR A 125 15.95 0.55 -17.00
N VAL A 126 15.48 0.16 -18.19
CA VAL A 126 14.48 -0.91 -18.38
C VAL A 126 15.10 -2.03 -19.21
N VAL A 127 15.01 -3.26 -18.71
CA VAL A 127 15.56 -4.46 -19.35
C VAL A 127 14.43 -5.41 -19.72
N ARG A 128 14.39 -5.91 -20.96
CA ARG A 128 13.47 -6.99 -21.33
C ARG A 128 14.16 -8.34 -21.10
N LEU A 129 13.63 -9.13 -20.17
CA LEU A 129 14.12 -10.47 -19.88
C LEU A 129 13.64 -11.48 -20.94
N PRO A 130 14.30 -12.65 -21.05
CA PRO A 130 13.72 -13.81 -21.74
C PRO A 130 12.30 -14.08 -21.23
N GLY A 131 11.36 -14.29 -22.15
CA GLY A 131 9.93 -14.39 -21.82
C GLY A 131 9.18 -13.05 -21.78
N GLY A 132 9.84 -11.94 -22.12
CA GLY A 132 9.19 -10.65 -22.40
C GLY A 132 8.93 -9.76 -21.17
N ARG A 133 9.09 -10.30 -19.96
CA ARG A 133 8.98 -9.60 -18.67
C ARG A 133 10.00 -8.44 -18.56
N LEU A 134 9.56 -7.26 -18.12
CA LEU A 134 10.41 -6.06 -17.99
C LEU A 134 11.06 -5.96 -16.61
N ALA A 135 12.37 -5.86 -16.49
CA ALA A 135 13.09 -5.75 -15.22
C ALA A 135 13.82 -4.41 -15.05
N SER A 136 14.17 -4.11 -13.80
CA SER A 136 15.01 -2.98 -13.40
C SER A 136 15.96 -3.44 -12.28
N VAL A 137 17.07 -2.71 -12.11
CA VAL A 137 18.11 -2.99 -11.11
C VAL A 137 18.23 -1.83 -10.14
N TRP A 138 18.43 -2.12 -8.86
CA TRP A 138 18.42 -1.16 -7.76
C TRP A 138 19.56 -1.46 -6.78
N PRO A 139 20.07 -0.46 -6.06
CA PRO A 139 20.87 -0.69 -4.86
C PRO A 139 20.04 -1.44 -3.81
N TYR A 140 20.68 -2.35 -3.07
CA TYR A 140 20.06 -2.99 -1.92
C TYR A 140 19.98 -2.00 -0.74
N GLY A 141 18.81 -1.90 -0.13
CA GLY A 141 18.60 -1.23 1.14
C GLY A 141 17.98 -2.18 2.16
N THR A 142 18.18 -1.89 3.45
CA THR A 142 17.60 -2.70 4.54
C THR A 142 16.12 -2.35 4.70
N PRO A 143 15.19 -3.32 4.51
CA PRO A 143 13.76 -3.06 4.63
C PRO A 143 13.35 -2.82 6.10
N VAL A 144 12.13 -2.32 6.29
CA VAL A 144 11.49 -2.31 7.61
C VAL A 144 11.38 -3.74 8.15
N ASP A 145 11.76 -3.94 9.40
CA ASP A 145 11.65 -5.23 10.08
C ASP A 145 10.18 -5.55 10.40
N PRO A 146 9.58 -6.59 9.80
CA PRO A 146 8.20 -6.98 10.09
C PRO A 146 8.01 -7.54 11.50
N ASP A 147 9.08 -8.00 12.14
CA ASP A 147 9.07 -8.59 13.48
C ASP A 147 9.33 -7.55 14.59
N ALA A 148 9.48 -6.27 14.22
CA ALA A 148 9.61 -5.14 15.14
C ALA A 148 8.52 -4.06 14.97
N PRO A 149 7.22 -4.40 15.12
CA PRO A 149 6.09 -3.49 15.20
C PRO A 149 6.28 -2.07 15.69
N ASP A 150 6.82 -1.97 16.89
CA ASP A 150 6.80 -0.78 17.70
C ASP A 150 7.92 0.17 17.23
N ALA A 151 8.83 -0.35 16.42
CA ALA A 151 9.88 0.38 15.72
C ALA A 151 9.48 0.78 14.28
N ALA A 152 8.23 0.55 13.87
CA ALA A 152 7.75 0.94 12.54
C ALA A 152 7.97 2.45 12.30
N PRO A 153 8.60 2.85 11.18
CA PRO A 153 9.09 4.21 10.97
C PRO A 153 7.99 5.15 10.44
N TRP A 154 6.87 5.26 11.16
CA TRP A 154 5.68 6.02 10.73
C TRP A 154 5.99 7.49 10.44
N GLU A 155 6.76 8.16 11.29
CA GLU A 155 7.12 9.57 11.16
C GLU A 155 8.05 9.80 9.96
N ALA A 156 9.00 8.90 9.72
CA ALA A 156 9.89 8.97 8.57
C ALA A 156 9.10 8.74 7.27
N ALA A 157 8.19 7.76 7.26
CA ALA A 157 7.33 7.49 6.12
C ALA A 157 6.42 8.68 5.78
N ALA A 158 5.78 9.28 6.80
CA ALA A 158 4.99 10.50 6.64
C ALA A 158 5.81 11.66 6.05
N THR A 159 7.03 11.84 6.55
CA THR A 159 7.95 12.88 6.06
C THR A 159 8.33 12.64 4.59
N LEU A 160 8.58 11.39 4.19
CA LEU A 160 8.89 11.03 2.81
C LEU A 160 7.70 11.27 1.87
N LEU A 161 6.48 10.86 2.27
CA LEU A 161 5.27 11.13 1.48
C LEU A 161 5.01 12.64 1.35
N ALA A 162 5.15 13.40 2.44
CA ALA A 162 5.02 14.85 2.38
C ALA A 162 6.03 15.46 1.40
N ARG A 163 7.31 15.08 1.49
CA ARG A 163 8.34 15.54 0.56
C ARG A 163 8.05 15.15 -0.89
N LEU A 164 7.54 13.94 -1.13
CA LEU A 164 7.11 13.50 -2.46
C LEU A 164 6.00 14.42 -2.99
N HIS A 165 4.97 14.69 -2.18
CA HIS A 165 3.80 15.47 -2.57
C HIS A 165 4.09 16.97 -2.74
N THR A 166 5.05 17.53 -1.99
CA THR A 166 5.39 18.95 -2.05
C THR A 166 6.47 19.27 -3.09
N THR A 167 7.17 18.24 -3.57
CA THR A 167 8.18 18.43 -4.63
C THR A 167 7.44 18.64 -5.96
N PRO A 168 7.76 19.70 -6.73
CA PRO A 168 7.11 19.95 -8.00
C PRO A 168 7.22 18.72 -8.92
N PRO A 169 6.10 18.23 -9.48
CA PRO A 169 6.12 17.05 -10.34
C PRO A 169 7.09 17.26 -11.50
N PRO A 170 7.60 16.18 -12.12
CA PRO A 170 8.27 16.31 -13.39
C PRO A 170 7.26 16.88 -14.39
N THR A 171 7.34 18.18 -14.65
CA THR A 171 6.69 18.74 -15.84
C THR A 171 7.27 17.98 -17.02
N PRO A 172 6.45 17.46 -17.96
CA PRO A 172 6.99 17.13 -19.26
C PRO A 172 7.66 18.41 -19.74
N PRO A 173 8.98 18.42 -19.96
CA PRO A 173 9.61 19.62 -20.48
C PRO A 173 8.96 19.91 -21.82
N ASP A 174 8.56 21.16 -22.04
CA ASP A 174 8.32 21.65 -23.38
C ASP A 174 9.58 21.34 -24.20
N GLY A 175 9.52 20.27 -25.00
CA GLY A 175 10.57 19.85 -25.91
C GLY A 175 11.92 19.45 -25.28
N LEU A 176 11.98 18.40 -24.44
CA LEU A 176 13.25 17.68 -24.30
C LEU A 176 13.62 17.06 -25.65
N VAL A 177 14.58 17.68 -26.33
CA VAL A 177 15.47 16.98 -27.26
C VAL A 177 16.09 15.82 -26.48
N PRO A 178 16.01 14.57 -26.98
CA PRO A 178 16.68 13.43 -26.35
C PRO A 178 18.14 13.80 -26.09
N ARG A 179 18.61 13.58 -24.87
CA ARG A 179 20.06 13.47 -24.67
C ARG A 179 20.49 12.23 -25.44
N ASP A 180 21.43 12.38 -26.37
CA ASP A 180 21.92 11.31 -27.26
C ASP A 180 22.44 10.08 -26.47
N ASP A 181 22.71 10.27 -25.18
CA ASP A 181 23.18 9.32 -24.19
C ASP A 181 22.08 8.47 -23.52
N LEU A 182 20.79 8.69 -23.80
CA LEU A 182 19.66 7.93 -23.22
C LEU A 182 18.57 7.53 -24.25
N VAL A 183 18.94 7.28 -25.50
CA VAL A 183 17.99 6.83 -26.53
C VAL A 183 17.47 5.43 -26.17
N PRO A 184 16.17 5.25 -25.88
CA PRO A 184 15.61 3.91 -25.71
C PRO A 184 15.80 3.14 -27.02
N PRO A 185 15.97 1.81 -26.98
CA PRO A 185 15.84 0.96 -28.17
C PRO A 185 14.63 1.40 -29.02
N GLU A 186 14.76 1.44 -30.34
CA GLU A 186 13.76 2.04 -31.27
C GLU A 186 12.33 1.48 -31.07
N ASP A 187 12.21 0.27 -30.54
CA ASP A 187 10.98 -0.41 -30.15
C ASP A 187 10.31 0.13 -28.86
N LEU A 188 10.92 1.11 -28.18
CA LEU A 188 10.47 1.77 -26.95
C LEU A 188 10.36 3.29 -27.08
N ALA A 189 10.68 3.86 -28.24
CA ALA A 189 10.56 5.29 -28.51
C ALA A 189 9.08 5.69 -28.68
N VAL A 190 8.60 6.62 -27.86
CA VAL A 190 7.25 7.19 -27.99
C VAL A 190 7.35 8.59 -28.61
N PRO A 191 6.65 8.87 -29.73
CA PRO A 191 6.48 10.23 -30.21
C PRO A 191 5.78 11.08 -29.14
N GLY A 192 6.45 12.10 -28.59
CA GLY A 192 5.90 12.98 -27.54
C GLY A 192 6.55 12.89 -26.15
N GLY A 193 7.57 12.05 -25.98
CA GLY A 193 8.34 11.96 -24.73
C GLY A 193 7.79 10.99 -23.67
N LEU A 194 8.53 10.80 -22.58
CA LEU A 194 8.17 9.93 -21.44
C LEU A 194 7.14 10.62 -20.53
N ALA A 195 5.87 10.62 -20.93
CA ALA A 195 4.80 11.12 -20.06
C ALA A 195 4.59 10.18 -18.85
N LEU A 196 4.67 10.72 -17.64
CA LEU A 196 4.44 9.94 -16.43
C LEU A 196 2.95 9.54 -16.31
N PRO A 197 2.61 8.24 -16.19
CA PRO A 197 1.23 7.79 -16.02
C PRO A 197 0.57 8.36 -14.75
N PRO A 198 -0.77 8.32 -14.64
CA PRO A 198 -1.44 8.59 -13.37
C PRO A 198 -1.06 7.54 -12.31
N MET A 199 -1.12 7.92 -11.03
CA MET A 199 -1.02 6.97 -9.93
C MET A 199 -2.20 5.99 -9.96
N ARG A 200 -2.01 4.79 -9.41
CA ARG A 200 -2.93 3.66 -9.66
C ARG A 200 -3.88 3.30 -8.51
N GLY A 201 -4.01 4.14 -7.49
CA GLY A 201 -4.86 3.88 -6.31
C GLY A 201 -6.28 3.36 -6.65
N PRO A 202 -7.13 4.13 -7.35
CA PRO A 202 -8.47 3.68 -7.76
C PRO A 202 -8.45 2.40 -8.59
N ALA A 203 -7.58 2.35 -9.61
CA ALA A 203 -7.45 1.19 -10.51
C ALA A 203 -7.05 -0.09 -9.75
N LYS A 204 -6.20 0.00 -8.73
CA LYS A 204 -5.82 -1.13 -7.86
C LYS A 204 -6.97 -1.59 -6.98
N ALA A 205 -7.77 -0.67 -6.46
CA ALA A 205 -8.98 -1.01 -5.70
C ALA A 205 -9.98 -1.78 -6.58
N ALA A 206 -10.22 -1.30 -7.81
CA ALA A 206 -11.07 -2.00 -8.78
C ALA A 206 -10.51 -3.38 -9.17
N ARG A 207 -9.20 -3.48 -9.42
CA ARG A 207 -8.51 -4.76 -9.72
C ARG A 207 -8.62 -5.76 -8.57
N ALA A 208 -8.54 -5.31 -7.32
CA ALA A 208 -8.72 -6.17 -6.16
C ALA A 208 -10.13 -6.77 -6.09
N LEU A 209 -11.16 -5.97 -6.41
CA LEU A 209 -12.54 -6.46 -6.49
C LEU A 209 -12.71 -7.48 -7.61
N ALA A 210 -12.18 -7.19 -8.80
CA ALA A 210 -12.20 -8.14 -9.91
C ALA A 210 -11.52 -9.47 -9.53
N ARG A 211 -10.39 -9.41 -8.80
CA ARG A 211 -9.70 -10.60 -8.31
C ARG A 211 -10.54 -11.39 -7.30
N MET A 212 -11.23 -10.73 -6.37
CA MET A 212 -12.13 -11.40 -5.42
C MET A 212 -13.29 -12.08 -6.13
N ARG A 213 -13.90 -11.42 -7.13
CA ARG A 213 -15.01 -11.97 -7.92
C ARG A 213 -14.62 -13.21 -8.72
N ALA A 214 -13.36 -13.27 -9.17
CA ALA A 214 -12.81 -14.40 -9.91
C ALA A 214 -12.26 -15.53 -9.01
N ALA A 215 -12.11 -15.29 -7.70
CA ALA A 215 -11.50 -16.26 -6.79
C ALA A 215 -12.45 -17.44 -6.49
N PRO A 216 -11.93 -18.67 -6.32
CA PRO A 216 -12.72 -19.80 -5.88
C PRO A 216 -13.08 -19.62 -4.40
N LEU A 217 -14.36 -19.38 -4.10
CA LEU A 217 -14.87 -19.22 -2.72
C LEU A 217 -15.62 -20.49 -2.28
N GLY A 218 -14.87 -21.48 -1.80
CA GLY A 218 -15.39 -22.81 -1.44
C GLY A 218 -16.35 -22.79 -0.25
N SER A 219 -16.03 -22.02 0.81
CA SER A 219 -16.82 -21.98 2.04
C SER A 219 -17.98 -20.98 2.00
N ARG A 220 -19.03 -21.23 2.80
CA ARG A 220 -20.13 -20.26 3.01
C ARG A 220 -19.63 -18.97 3.66
N ALA A 221 -18.63 -19.06 4.53
CA ALA A 221 -18.05 -17.91 5.23
C ALA A 221 -17.35 -16.95 4.24
N HIS A 222 -16.53 -17.47 3.33
CA HIS A 222 -15.86 -16.65 2.30
C HIS A 222 -16.87 -15.97 1.37
N ARG A 223 -17.94 -16.67 0.97
CA ARG A 223 -19.02 -16.08 0.16
C ARG A 223 -19.75 -14.96 0.91
N ALA A 224 -20.03 -15.14 2.20
CA ALA A 224 -20.65 -14.09 3.02
C ALA A 224 -19.74 -12.86 3.21
N ALA A 225 -18.43 -13.09 3.39
CA ALA A 225 -17.43 -12.03 3.44
C ALA A 225 -17.37 -11.27 2.09
N ALA A 226 -17.29 -11.98 0.96
CA ALA A 226 -17.30 -11.37 -0.38
C ALA A 226 -18.53 -10.49 -0.60
N LEU A 227 -19.74 -10.97 -0.26
CA LEU A 227 -20.97 -10.18 -0.36
C LEU A 227 -20.94 -8.91 0.50
N THR A 228 -20.27 -8.96 1.66
CA THR A 228 -20.10 -7.79 2.53
C THR A 228 -19.14 -6.78 1.91
N VAL A 229 -18.06 -7.25 1.28
CA VAL A 229 -17.12 -6.40 0.52
C VAL A 229 -17.80 -5.78 -0.71
N GLU A 230 -18.60 -6.52 -1.46
CA GLU A 230 -19.37 -6.01 -2.61
C GLU A 230 -20.36 -4.91 -2.22
N ARG A 231 -21.09 -5.10 -1.12
CA ARG A 231 -22.01 -4.07 -0.59
C ARG A 231 -21.25 -2.80 -0.23
N ALA A 232 -20.09 -2.93 0.41
CA ALA A 232 -19.26 -1.79 0.76
C ALA A 232 -18.76 -1.06 -0.49
N TRP A 233 -18.25 -1.79 -1.48
CA TRP A 233 -17.81 -1.26 -2.78
C TRP A 233 -18.90 -0.45 -3.48
N ALA A 234 -20.14 -0.96 -3.50
CA ALA A 234 -21.27 -0.28 -4.14
C ALA A 234 -21.59 1.10 -3.52
N THR A 235 -21.24 1.33 -2.24
CA THR A 235 -21.47 2.62 -1.55
C THR A 235 -20.38 3.67 -1.82
N LEU A 236 -19.27 3.29 -2.45
CA LEU A 236 -18.16 4.22 -2.68
C LEU A 236 -18.50 5.24 -3.79
N PRO A 237 -17.85 6.41 -3.83
CA PRO A 237 -17.94 7.30 -4.99
C PRO A 237 -17.38 6.63 -6.26
N ALA A 238 -17.97 6.92 -7.43
CA ALA A 238 -17.55 6.34 -8.72
C ALA A 238 -16.06 6.59 -9.03
N TRP A 239 -15.52 7.75 -8.65
CA TRP A 239 -14.12 8.08 -8.86
C TRP A 239 -13.15 7.25 -8.00
N CYS A 240 -13.59 6.77 -6.83
CA CYS A 240 -12.82 5.80 -6.04
C CYS A 240 -12.86 4.40 -6.63
N ARG A 241 -13.86 4.12 -7.47
CA ARG A 241 -14.06 2.84 -8.14
C ARG A 241 -13.40 2.73 -9.51
N ASP A 242 -12.67 3.76 -9.93
CA ASP A 242 -12.10 3.87 -11.28
C ASP A 242 -13.19 3.91 -12.38
N GLU A 243 -14.39 4.37 -12.04
CA GLU A 243 -15.54 4.46 -12.96
C GLU A 243 -15.78 5.90 -13.47
N ALA A 244 -15.13 6.89 -12.85
CA ALA A 244 -15.25 8.31 -13.18
C ALA A 244 -13.93 9.05 -12.87
N PRO A 245 -13.65 10.18 -13.52
CA PRO A 245 -12.49 11.01 -13.16
C PRO A 245 -12.60 11.56 -11.74
N PRO A 246 -11.47 11.92 -11.10
CA PRO A 246 -11.47 12.56 -9.78
C PRO A 246 -12.27 13.87 -9.79
N PRO A 247 -12.87 14.27 -8.65
CA PRO A 247 -13.60 15.53 -8.57
C PRO A 247 -12.66 16.73 -8.82
N PRO A 248 -13.16 17.83 -9.41
CA PRO A 248 -12.40 19.07 -9.53
C PRO A 248 -11.84 19.53 -8.17
N GLY A 249 -10.57 19.92 -8.13
CA GLY A 249 -9.90 20.32 -6.89
C GLY A 249 -9.37 19.15 -6.04
N ALA A 250 -9.42 17.90 -6.55
CA ALA A 250 -8.47 16.87 -6.13
C ALA A 250 -7.04 17.40 -6.37
N GLY A 251 -6.18 17.33 -5.35
CA GLY A 251 -4.80 17.80 -5.49
C GLY A 251 -4.09 17.04 -6.61
N VAL A 252 -3.21 17.70 -7.36
CA VAL A 252 -2.34 17.01 -8.32
C VAL A 252 -0.92 17.12 -7.80
N ALA A 253 -0.41 16.01 -7.31
CA ALA A 253 0.98 15.85 -6.91
C ALA A 253 1.55 14.57 -7.52
N LEU A 254 2.87 14.41 -7.45
CA LEU A 254 3.46 13.09 -7.62
C LEU A 254 3.09 12.24 -6.40
N CYS A 255 2.42 11.11 -6.63
CA CYS A 255 2.01 10.16 -5.60
C CYS A 255 2.66 8.81 -5.86
N HIS A 256 3.01 8.10 -4.80
CA HIS A 256 3.52 6.73 -4.82
C HIS A 256 2.51 5.75 -5.42
N GLY A 257 1.22 5.91 -5.11
CA GLY A 257 0.12 5.17 -5.72
C GLY A 257 -0.17 3.79 -5.12
N ASP A 258 0.67 3.28 -4.20
CA ASP A 258 0.39 2.06 -3.42
C ASP A 258 1.13 1.99 -2.08
N PHE A 259 1.36 3.13 -1.43
CA PHE A 259 2.20 3.21 -0.24
C PHE A 259 1.84 2.17 0.86
N HIS A 260 2.85 1.45 1.36
CA HIS A 260 2.83 0.68 2.61
C HIS A 260 4.23 0.59 3.24
N LEU A 261 4.34 0.19 4.53
CA LEU A 261 5.63 0.19 5.24
C LEU A 261 6.70 -0.71 4.61
N GLY A 262 6.31 -1.84 4.03
CA GLY A 262 7.19 -2.69 3.24
C GLY A 262 7.81 -2.04 1.97
N GLN A 263 7.43 -0.81 1.62
CA GLN A 263 8.05 -0.02 0.53
C GLN A 263 9.05 1.02 1.04
N LEU A 264 9.57 0.83 2.26
CA LEU A 264 10.66 1.62 2.80
C LEU A 264 11.93 0.78 2.95
N VAL A 265 13.06 1.37 2.57
CA VAL A 265 14.39 0.81 2.83
C VAL A 265 15.34 1.87 3.37
N ARG A 266 16.29 1.46 4.22
CA ARG A 266 17.45 2.27 4.60
C ARG A 266 18.55 2.11 3.57
N HIS A 267 19.02 3.22 3.02
CA HIS A 267 20.12 3.22 2.07
C HIS A 267 21.10 4.40 2.32
N PRO A 268 22.42 4.17 2.35
CA PRO A 268 23.08 2.86 2.26
C PRO A 268 22.75 1.98 3.46
N ALA A 269 22.67 0.66 3.25
CA ALA A 269 22.40 -0.29 4.32
C ALA A 269 23.57 -0.36 5.34
N PRO A 270 23.31 -0.68 6.62
CA PRO A 270 21.99 -0.88 7.22
C PRO A 270 21.35 0.40 7.79
N ASP A 271 22.14 1.45 8.03
CA ASP A 271 21.74 2.58 8.89
C ASP A 271 21.46 3.90 8.15
N GLY A 272 21.53 3.90 6.82
CA GLY A 272 21.25 5.08 6.01
C GLY A 272 19.83 5.63 6.17
N PRO A 273 19.54 6.81 5.62
CA PRO A 273 18.20 7.38 5.65
C PRO A 273 17.18 6.49 4.92
N TRP A 274 15.93 6.63 5.34
CA TRP A 274 14.80 5.95 4.70
C TRP A 274 14.54 6.51 3.30
N HIS A 275 14.21 5.62 2.37
CA HIS A 275 13.77 5.93 1.02
C HIS A 275 12.54 5.11 0.68
N LEU A 276 11.68 5.67 -0.17
CA LEU A 276 10.58 4.97 -0.81
C LEU A 276 11.11 4.14 -2.00
N ILE A 277 10.58 2.93 -2.17
CA ILE A 277 10.88 2.02 -3.28
C ILE A 277 9.59 1.62 -3.99
N ASP A 278 9.66 0.70 -4.96
CA ASP A 278 8.47 0.13 -5.60
C ASP A 278 7.63 1.15 -6.40
N VAL A 279 8.29 1.83 -7.35
CA VAL A 279 7.70 2.91 -8.16
C VAL A 279 6.73 2.44 -9.25
N ASP A 280 6.24 1.20 -9.20
CA ASP A 280 5.39 0.60 -10.25
C ASP A 280 4.03 1.27 -10.38
N ASP A 281 3.58 1.96 -9.33
CA ASP A 281 2.32 2.67 -9.28
C ASP A 281 2.50 4.19 -9.13
N LEU A 282 3.76 4.67 -9.18
CA LEU A 282 4.12 6.08 -9.10
C LEU A 282 3.47 6.85 -10.25
N GLY A 283 2.90 8.01 -9.95
CA GLY A 283 2.25 8.83 -10.96
C GLY A 283 1.58 10.07 -10.41
N HIS A 284 0.98 10.86 -11.30
CA HIS A 284 0.20 12.02 -10.90
C HIS A 284 -1.13 11.60 -10.27
N GLY A 285 -1.51 12.21 -9.16
CA GLY A 285 -2.82 12.00 -8.55
C GLY A 285 -3.02 12.78 -7.26
N ASP A 286 -4.07 12.37 -6.54
CA ASP A 286 -4.44 12.95 -5.25
C ASP A 286 -3.59 12.33 -4.12
N PRO A 287 -2.82 13.14 -3.37
CA PRO A 287 -2.06 12.73 -2.19
C PRO A 287 -2.84 11.89 -1.19
N ALA A 288 -4.16 12.07 -1.09
CA ALA A 288 -5.00 11.35 -0.15
C ALA A 288 -4.89 9.83 -0.34
N TRP A 289 -4.59 9.33 -1.54
CA TRP A 289 -4.42 7.90 -1.79
C TRP A 289 -3.18 7.30 -1.14
N ASP A 290 -2.09 8.06 -1.00
CA ASP A 290 -0.89 7.58 -0.31
C ASP A 290 -1.07 7.54 1.21
N LEU A 291 -1.99 8.36 1.75
CA LEU A 291 -2.38 8.36 3.16
C LEU A 291 -3.54 7.40 3.45
N ALA A 292 -4.21 6.89 2.41
CA ALA A 292 -5.44 6.13 2.54
C ALA A 292 -5.25 4.82 3.29
N ARG A 293 -4.13 4.11 3.10
CA ARG A 293 -3.88 2.83 3.77
C ARG A 293 -3.70 2.99 5.29
N PRO A 294 -2.82 3.88 5.80
CA PRO A 294 -2.75 4.16 7.24
C PRO A 294 -4.08 4.67 7.82
N ALA A 295 -4.81 5.53 7.09
CA ALA A 295 -6.13 6.01 7.49
C ALA A 295 -7.16 4.87 7.59
N ALA A 296 -7.17 3.97 6.61
CA ALA A 296 -8.02 2.78 6.57
C ALA A 296 -7.73 1.86 7.76
N TRP A 297 -6.46 1.65 8.10
CA TRP A 297 -6.08 0.85 9.27
C TRP A 297 -6.51 1.49 10.57
N TYR A 298 -6.34 2.81 10.72
CA TYR A 298 -6.85 3.52 11.89
C TYR A 298 -8.37 3.39 12.02
N ALA A 299 -9.12 3.63 10.94
CA ALA A 299 -10.59 3.49 10.92
C ALA A 299 -11.08 2.05 11.14
N ALA A 300 -10.28 1.05 10.77
CA ALA A 300 -10.55 -0.36 11.02
C ALA A 300 -10.18 -0.81 12.44
N GLY A 301 -9.42 -0.01 13.21
CA GLY A 301 -8.89 -0.37 14.53
C GLY A 301 -7.59 -1.18 14.49
N LEU A 302 -6.93 -1.24 13.33
CA LEU A 302 -5.68 -1.97 13.09
C LEU A 302 -4.43 -1.13 13.37
N LEU A 303 -4.54 0.20 13.30
CA LEU A 303 -3.45 1.12 13.64
C LEU A 303 -3.73 1.79 14.98
N PRO A 304 -2.83 1.69 15.98
CA PRO A 304 -2.99 2.40 17.25
C PRO A 304 -3.16 3.91 17.04
N PRO A 305 -4.07 4.58 17.77
CA PRO A 305 -4.30 6.02 17.62
C PRO A 305 -3.04 6.88 17.75
N GLY A 306 -2.13 6.51 18.66
CA GLY A 306 -0.86 7.21 18.83
C GLY A 306 0.04 7.13 17.59
N SER A 307 0.09 6.00 16.89
CA SER A 307 0.88 5.85 15.66
C SER A 307 0.27 6.66 14.51
N TRP A 308 -1.06 6.67 14.40
CA TRP A 308 -1.77 7.52 13.45
C TRP A 308 -1.52 9.01 13.69
N GLN A 309 -1.59 9.46 14.95
CA GLN A 309 -1.33 10.85 15.32
C GLN A 309 0.11 11.27 15.00
N ARG A 310 1.11 10.43 15.31
CA ARG A 310 2.51 10.71 14.99
C ARG A 310 2.75 10.78 13.48
N PHE A 311 2.15 9.87 12.71
CA PHE A 311 2.18 9.89 11.25
C PHE A 311 1.62 11.20 10.69
N LEU A 312 0.39 11.57 11.06
CA LEU A 312 -0.23 12.81 10.58
C LEU A 312 0.57 14.06 10.99
N THR A 313 1.01 14.13 12.26
CA THR A 313 1.80 15.26 12.76
C THR A 313 3.10 15.44 11.96
N ALA A 314 3.79 14.34 11.65
CA ALA A 314 5.01 14.39 10.86
C ALA A 314 4.74 14.84 9.41
N TYR A 315 3.65 14.36 8.80
CA TYR A 315 3.23 14.77 7.46
C TYR A 315 2.93 16.28 7.42
N GLU A 316 2.17 16.78 8.39
CA GLU A 316 1.81 18.20 8.50
C GLU A 316 3.02 19.09 8.79
N THR A 317 3.91 18.64 9.67
CA THR A 317 5.17 19.34 9.97
C THR A 317 6.06 19.46 8.73
N ALA A 318 6.14 18.41 7.92
CA ALA A 318 6.90 18.41 6.68
C ALA A 318 6.30 19.37 5.63
N HIS A 319 4.97 19.42 5.49
CA HIS A 319 4.28 20.40 4.64
C HIS A 319 4.55 21.83 5.09
N ALA A 320 4.44 22.10 6.40
CA ALA A 320 4.75 23.41 6.96
C ALA A 320 6.20 23.81 6.71
N SER A 321 7.14 22.87 6.86
CA SER A 321 8.57 23.08 6.60
C SER A 321 8.84 23.40 5.12
N ALA A 322 8.13 22.73 4.21
CA ALA A 322 8.19 23.01 2.77
C ALA A 322 7.43 24.28 2.35
N ARG A 323 6.74 24.96 3.30
CA ARG A 323 5.82 26.08 3.02
C ARG A 323 4.77 25.73 1.97
N SER A 324 4.35 24.47 1.96
CA SER A 324 3.29 23.97 1.09
C SER A 324 1.97 23.95 1.85
N ALA A 325 0.88 24.24 1.15
CA ALA A 325 -0.45 24.03 1.69
C ALA A 325 -0.72 22.53 1.84
N LEU A 326 -1.41 22.17 2.91
CA LEU A 326 -1.94 20.82 3.08
C LEU A 326 -3.03 20.52 2.03
N PRO A 327 -3.25 19.24 1.69
CA PRO A 327 -4.37 18.86 0.83
C PRO A 327 -5.75 19.10 1.46
N TRP A 328 -5.80 19.31 2.79
CA TRP A 328 -6.98 19.63 3.59
C TRP A 328 -6.77 20.90 4.44
N PRO A 329 -7.85 21.58 4.88
CA PRO A 329 -7.75 22.68 5.83
C PRO A 329 -7.14 22.24 7.17
N PRO A 330 -6.48 23.13 7.93
CA PRO A 330 -5.98 22.80 9.26
C PRO A 330 -7.07 22.22 10.17
N GLY A 331 -6.76 21.14 10.88
CA GLY A 331 -7.71 20.44 11.75
C GLY A 331 -8.03 19.05 11.22
N ASP A 332 -9.21 18.89 10.64
CA ASP A 332 -9.74 17.56 10.29
C ASP A 332 -9.32 17.09 8.88
N PRO A 333 -8.51 16.02 8.74
CA PRO A 333 -8.14 15.47 7.43
C PRO A 333 -9.23 14.60 6.80
N TRP A 334 -10.25 14.16 7.56
CA TRP A 334 -11.25 13.18 7.11
C TRP A 334 -12.08 13.60 5.89
N PRO A 335 -12.45 14.89 5.70
CA PRO A 335 -13.14 15.31 4.49
C PRO A 335 -12.38 14.96 3.19
N ARG A 336 -11.05 14.83 3.25
CA ARG A 336 -10.22 14.37 2.13
C ARG A 336 -9.91 12.87 2.18
N LEU A 337 -9.70 12.33 3.39
CA LEU A 337 -9.22 10.95 3.55
C LEU A 337 -10.33 9.90 3.55
N ASP A 338 -11.58 10.24 3.89
CA ASP A 338 -12.65 9.24 4.10
C ASP A 338 -12.87 8.33 2.89
N ALA A 339 -13.12 8.91 1.71
CA ALA A 339 -13.44 8.13 0.53
C ALA A 339 -12.27 7.22 0.07
N PRO A 340 -11.01 7.71 -0.05
CA PRO A 340 -9.86 6.85 -0.29
C PRO A 340 -9.63 5.79 0.80
N ALA A 341 -9.77 6.14 2.08
CA ALA A 341 -9.60 5.20 3.18
C ALA A 341 -10.62 4.05 3.10
N ARG A 342 -11.89 4.36 2.86
CA ARG A 342 -12.94 3.34 2.64
C ARG A 342 -12.63 2.46 1.42
N ALA A 343 -12.13 3.04 0.34
CA ALA A 343 -11.70 2.29 -0.84
C ALA A 343 -10.54 1.33 -0.51
N LEU A 344 -9.57 1.75 0.29
CA LEU A 344 -8.44 0.91 0.72
C LEU A 344 -8.85 -0.17 1.72
N THR A 345 -9.83 0.09 2.58
CA THR A 345 -10.46 -0.95 3.43
C THR A 345 -11.09 -2.03 2.57
N VAL A 346 -11.89 -1.62 1.57
CA VAL A 346 -12.58 -2.52 0.64
C VAL A 346 -11.58 -3.30 -0.22
N GLN A 347 -10.55 -2.64 -0.75
CA GLN A 347 -9.44 -3.29 -1.48
C GLN A 347 -8.76 -4.36 -0.62
N SER A 348 -8.43 -4.03 0.64
CA SER A 348 -7.72 -4.94 1.55
C SER A 348 -8.57 -6.17 1.87
N ALA A 349 -9.86 -5.95 2.18
CA ALA A 349 -10.81 -7.04 2.42
C ALA A 349 -11.02 -7.92 1.17
N ALA A 350 -11.11 -7.32 -0.03
CA ALA A 350 -11.25 -8.07 -1.28
C ALA A 350 -10.06 -9.00 -1.54
N LEU A 351 -8.84 -8.50 -1.36
CA LEU A 351 -7.63 -9.31 -1.51
C LEU A 351 -7.53 -10.41 -0.44
N ALA A 352 -7.91 -10.11 0.79
CA ALA A 352 -7.95 -11.09 1.88
C ALA A 352 -8.92 -12.24 1.58
N VAL A 353 -10.16 -11.92 1.20
CA VAL A 353 -11.17 -12.92 0.84
C VAL A 353 -10.73 -13.76 -0.36
N ALA A 354 -10.15 -13.13 -1.39
CA ALA A 354 -9.64 -13.85 -2.55
C ALA A 354 -8.55 -14.86 -2.17
N LYS A 355 -7.60 -14.46 -1.33
CA LYS A 355 -6.48 -15.31 -0.90
C LYS A 355 -6.93 -16.41 0.05
N ALA A 356 -7.73 -16.06 1.06
CA ALA A 356 -8.26 -17.01 2.02
C ALA A 356 -9.15 -18.07 1.34
N GLY A 357 -9.96 -17.67 0.34
CA GLY A 357 -10.74 -18.60 -0.46
C GLY A 357 -9.87 -19.52 -1.32
N ALA A 358 -8.86 -18.98 -2.01
CA ALA A 358 -7.95 -19.78 -2.83
C ALA A 358 -7.13 -20.79 -2.03
N ALA A 359 -6.72 -20.42 -0.82
CA ALA A 359 -5.96 -21.28 0.09
C ALA A 359 -6.86 -22.12 1.03
N ASP A 360 -8.18 -22.06 0.86
CA ASP A 360 -9.19 -22.68 1.73
C ASP A 360 -8.90 -22.54 3.24
N ARG A 361 -8.52 -21.33 3.65
CA ARG A 361 -8.19 -20.98 5.04
C ARG A 361 -9.17 -19.98 5.61
N ALA A 362 -9.29 -19.96 6.93
CA ALA A 362 -9.99 -18.86 7.61
C ALA A 362 -9.29 -17.51 7.35
N LEU A 363 -10.07 -16.43 7.43
CA LEU A 363 -9.52 -15.09 7.53
C LEU A 363 -8.80 -14.95 8.88
N ASP A 364 -7.64 -14.31 8.89
CA ASP A 364 -7.00 -13.92 10.15
C ASP A 364 -7.68 -12.71 10.81
N GLU A 365 -7.21 -12.33 12.00
CA GLU A 365 -7.80 -11.22 12.78
C GLU A 365 -7.78 -9.88 12.02
N ALA A 366 -6.71 -9.59 11.29
CA ALA A 366 -6.59 -8.33 10.55
C ALA A 366 -7.46 -8.33 9.28
N GLU A 367 -7.53 -9.47 8.60
CA GLU A 367 -8.39 -9.69 7.44
C GLU A 367 -9.87 -9.60 7.82
N ASP A 368 -10.27 -10.22 8.95
CA ASP A 368 -11.64 -10.15 9.48
C ASP A 368 -12.01 -8.73 9.93
N ALA A 369 -11.08 -8.00 10.56
CA ALA A 369 -11.28 -6.59 10.91
C ALA A 369 -11.58 -5.73 9.67
N CYS A 370 -10.93 -5.99 8.53
CA CYS A 370 -11.22 -5.30 7.28
C CYS A 370 -12.62 -5.64 6.75
N VAL A 371 -13.03 -6.92 6.78
CA VAL A 371 -14.40 -7.33 6.38
C VAL A 371 -15.46 -6.71 7.31
N THR A 372 -15.18 -6.67 8.61
CA THR A 372 -16.04 -6.01 9.61
C THR A 372 -16.13 -4.50 9.36
N ALA A 373 -15.03 -3.84 8.98
CA ALA A 373 -15.04 -2.44 8.58
C ALA A 373 -15.87 -2.22 7.29
N CYS A 374 -15.81 -3.13 6.31
CA CYS A 374 -16.69 -3.12 5.13
C CYS A 374 -18.19 -3.21 5.52
N ALA A 375 -18.54 -3.99 6.54
CA ALA A 375 -19.91 -4.04 7.05
C ALA A 375 -20.37 -2.67 7.59
N ARG A 376 -19.51 -1.97 8.36
CA ARG A 376 -19.80 -0.60 8.84
C ARG A 376 -19.95 0.40 7.69
N ILE A 377 -19.04 0.34 6.72
CA ILE A 377 -19.06 1.16 5.49
C ILE A 377 -20.39 1.00 4.75
N SER A 378 -20.87 -0.24 4.62
CA SER A 378 -22.14 -0.56 3.94
C SER A 378 -23.35 -0.01 4.70
N ALA A 379 -23.32 -0.05 6.04
CA ALA A 379 -24.42 0.42 6.88
C ALA A 379 -24.60 1.95 6.83
N VAL A 380 -23.49 2.70 6.71
CA VAL A 380 -23.53 4.17 6.58
C VAL A 380 -24.03 4.61 5.20
N GLY A 381 -23.76 3.82 4.15
CA GLY A 381 -24.18 4.11 2.78
C GLY A 381 -25.61 3.66 2.43
N ALA A 382 -26.28 2.92 3.30
CA ALA A 382 -27.67 2.54 3.10
C ALA A 382 -28.59 3.76 3.37
N PRO A 383 -29.54 4.10 2.48
CA PRO A 383 -30.56 5.09 2.82
C PRO A 383 -31.30 4.59 4.07
N ALA A 384 -31.50 5.49 5.05
CA ALA A 384 -32.30 5.16 6.23
C ALA A 384 -33.67 4.65 5.75
N GLU A 385 -34.03 3.42 6.08
CA GLU A 385 -35.41 2.97 5.95
C GLU A 385 -36.25 3.90 6.84
N LEU A 386 -36.98 4.82 6.20
CA LEU A 386 -38.01 5.59 6.89
C LEU A 386 -38.98 4.56 7.50
N PRO A 387 -39.29 4.64 8.80
CA PRO A 387 -40.23 3.72 9.41
C PRO A 387 -41.53 3.81 8.62
N LEU A 388 -42.03 2.65 8.17
CA LEU A 388 -43.34 2.51 7.56
C LEU A 388 -44.33 3.31 8.39
N GLY A 389 -44.87 4.37 7.79
CA GLY A 389 -45.84 5.25 8.43
C GLY A 389 -46.94 4.39 9.03
N GLN A 390 -47.09 4.45 10.36
CA GLN A 390 -48.27 3.92 11.00
C GLN A 390 -49.48 4.58 10.35
N GLY A 391 -50.38 3.74 9.86
CA GLY A 391 -51.55 4.15 9.10
C GLY A 391 -52.35 5.20 9.85
N ASP A 392 -52.71 6.26 9.14
CA ASP A 392 -53.70 7.22 9.59
C ASP A 392 -55.09 6.54 9.54
N PRO A 393 -55.86 6.49 10.65
CA PRO A 393 -57.19 5.92 10.63
C PRO A 393 -58.11 6.87 9.83
N GLY A 394 -58.77 6.33 8.81
CA GLY A 394 -59.61 7.11 7.90
C GLY A 394 -60.71 7.91 8.61
N PRO A 395 -61.23 8.99 7.99
CA PRO A 395 -62.39 9.66 8.53
C PRO A 395 -63.64 8.88 8.14
N GLY A 396 -64.35 8.38 9.16
CA GLY A 396 -65.74 8.01 9.01
C GLY A 396 -66.60 9.24 8.75
N SER A 397 -67.40 9.20 7.69
CA SER A 397 -68.80 9.65 7.60
C SER A 397 -69.36 9.27 6.24
#